data_AF-A0A5D2ADS5-F1
#
_entry.id   AF-A0A5D2ADS5-F1
#
_cell.length_a   1.000
_cell.length_b   1.000
_cell.length_c   1.000
_cell.angle_alpha   90.00
_cell.angle_beta   90.00
_cell.angle_gamma   90.00
#
_symmetry.space_group_name_H-M   'P 1'
#
loop_
_entity.id
_entity.type
_entity.pdbx_description
1 polymer ?
#
loop_
_entity_poly.entity_id
_entity_poly.type
_entity_poly.pdbx_seq_one_letter_code
_entity_poly.pdbx_strand_id
1 'polypeptide(L)'
;MRLFPSNSSVKKRQSNGGSNGALLYLNVYDLTPMNNYLFWFGLGIFHSGIEVYGLEYGYGAHEYPTSGVFELEPRSCPGFIFRRSVLLGTTNMSRSEFRLFIEQLSQKYHGDTYHLITKNCNHFTDEVCLQLTGKPILGG
;
A
#
# COMPACT_ATOMS: atom_id res chain seq x y z
N MET A 1 23.95 -50.46 19.13
CA MET A 1 22.53 -50.89 19.14
C MET A 1 21.70 -49.83 18.47
N ARG A 2 20.91 -50.21 17.46
CA ARG A 2 19.85 -49.38 16.86
C ARG A 2 18.72 -49.18 17.87
N LEU A 3 17.92 -48.13 17.68
CA LEU A 3 16.45 -48.18 17.51
C LEU A 3 15.87 -46.76 17.33
N PHE A 4 15.35 -46.47 16.13
CA PHE A 4 14.15 -45.64 15.92
C PHE A 4 12.93 -46.57 16.10
N PRO A 5 11.69 -46.12 16.46
CA PRO A 5 10.82 -45.19 15.69
C PRO A 5 9.96 -44.28 16.62
N SER A 6 9.01 -43.41 16.25
CA SER A 6 7.99 -43.39 15.19
C SER A 6 7.43 -41.98 14.98
N ASN A 7 7.18 -41.66 13.70
CA ASN A 7 6.01 -40.97 13.15
C ASN A 7 5.07 -40.19 14.10
N SER A 8 5.00 -38.88 13.90
CA SER A 8 3.74 -38.14 13.94
C SER A 8 3.75 -37.11 12.81
N SER A 9 3.22 -37.54 11.66
CA SER A 9 2.94 -36.70 10.50
C SER A 9 1.97 -35.59 10.90
N VAL A 10 2.49 -34.39 11.17
CA VAL A 10 1.66 -33.18 11.17
C VAL A 10 1.31 -32.90 9.72
N LYS A 11 0.19 -33.45 9.27
CA LYS A 11 -0.46 -33.07 8.02
C LYS A 11 -0.77 -31.57 8.11
N LYS A 12 0.13 -30.75 7.56
CA LYS A 12 -0.17 -29.36 7.25
C LYS A 12 -1.31 -29.41 6.24
N ARG A 13 -2.53 -29.11 6.70
CA ARG A 13 -3.70 -28.96 5.85
C ARG A 13 -3.35 -27.91 4.79
N GLN A 14 -3.11 -28.37 3.56
CA GLN A 14 -3.19 -27.53 2.39
C GLN A 14 -4.66 -27.16 2.26
N SER A 15 -5.00 -25.92 2.63
CA SER A 15 -6.25 -25.32 2.20
C SER A 15 -6.10 -24.99 0.72
N ASN A 16 -6.65 -25.88 -0.10
CA ASN A 16 -6.83 -25.71 -1.53
C ASN A 16 -7.83 -24.57 -1.77
N GLY A 17 -7.44 -23.57 -2.56
CA GLY A 17 -8.33 -22.48 -3.01
C GLY A 17 -7.71 -21.09 -3.17
N GLY A 18 -6.38 -20.95 -3.26
CA GLY A 18 -5.75 -19.63 -3.40
C GLY A 18 -5.84 -19.12 -4.84
N SER A 19 -6.53 -18.02 -5.07
CA SER A 19 -6.39 -17.22 -6.29
C SER A 19 -4.90 -16.95 -6.54
N ASN A 20 -4.44 -17.13 -7.79
CA ASN A 20 -3.08 -16.79 -8.23
C ASN A 20 -2.81 -15.27 -8.26
N GLY A 21 -3.52 -14.51 -7.43
CA GLY A 21 -3.46 -13.06 -7.40
C GLY A 21 -2.24 -12.56 -6.62
N ALA A 22 -1.69 -11.42 -7.03
CA ALA A 22 -0.64 -10.75 -6.27
C ALA A 22 -1.23 -10.09 -5.02
N LEU A 23 -0.50 -10.18 -3.90
CA LEU A 23 -0.91 -9.56 -2.64
C LEU A 23 -0.80 -8.04 -2.75
N LEU A 24 -1.82 -7.36 -2.21
CA LEU A 24 -1.90 -5.90 -2.13
C LEU A 24 -1.73 -5.47 -0.67
N TYR A 25 -0.73 -4.67 -0.39
CA TYR A 25 -0.47 -4.13 0.94
C TYR A 25 -0.59 -2.61 0.99
N LEU A 26 -1.00 -2.10 2.15
CA LEU A 26 -0.92 -0.69 2.52
C LEU A 26 0.24 -0.51 3.50
N ASN A 27 1.26 0.24 3.10
CA ASN A 27 2.31 0.67 4.00
C ASN A 27 1.92 2.01 4.62
N VAL A 28 1.90 2.05 5.95
CA VAL A 28 1.50 3.23 6.74
C VAL A 28 2.73 3.79 7.42
N TYR A 29 2.88 5.11 7.37
CA TYR A 29 3.99 5.82 7.98
C TYR A 29 3.53 6.96 8.87
N ASP A 30 4.28 7.19 9.94
CA ASP A 30 4.16 8.36 10.81
C ASP A 30 4.96 9.54 10.21
N LEU A 31 4.39 10.74 10.26
CA LEU A 31 4.88 11.96 9.60
C LEU A 31 6.08 12.67 10.27
N THR A 32 6.81 12.02 11.19
CA THR A 32 7.86 12.60 12.07
C THR A 32 7.33 13.53 13.20
N PRO A 33 8.13 13.86 14.25
CA PRO A 33 7.64 14.43 15.51
C PRO A 33 7.04 15.85 15.45
N MET A 34 7.06 16.55 14.32
CA MET A 34 6.43 17.89 14.17
C MET A 34 4.88 17.84 14.13
N ASN A 35 4.30 16.82 14.72
CA ASN A 35 2.87 16.55 14.81
C ASN A 35 2.15 17.40 15.87
N ASN A 36 2.85 18.21 16.67
CA ASN A 36 2.22 18.94 17.78
C ASN A 36 1.13 19.95 17.34
N TYR A 37 1.19 20.48 16.12
CA TYR A 37 0.17 21.40 15.62
C TYR A 37 -1.04 20.69 14.98
N LEU A 38 -0.86 19.50 14.40
CA LEU A 38 -1.92 18.75 13.71
C LEU A 38 -2.67 17.79 14.62
N PHE A 39 -1.97 17.20 15.62
CA PHE A 39 -2.58 16.36 16.64
C PHE A 39 -3.62 17.10 17.50
N TRP A 40 -3.43 18.41 17.72
CA TRP A 40 -4.35 19.24 18.49
C TRP A 40 -5.74 19.37 17.85
N PHE A 41 -5.85 19.10 16.55
CA PHE A 41 -7.11 19.09 15.79
C PHE A 41 -7.71 17.69 15.57
N GLY A 42 -7.16 16.63 16.17
CA GLY A 42 -7.74 15.27 16.09
C GLY A 42 -7.56 14.56 14.74
N LEU A 43 -6.70 15.09 13.86
CA LEU A 43 -6.41 14.52 12.55
C LEU A 43 -5.03 13.86 12.59
N GLY A 44 -4.99 12.55 12.82
CA GLY A 44 -3.77 11.79 12.57
C GLY A 44 -3.48 11.81 11.07
N ILE A 45 -2.56 12.67 10.61
CA ILE A 45 -2.10 12.62 9.22
C ILE A 45 -1.07 11.50 9.14
N PHE A 46 -1.47 10.37 8.57
CA PHE A 46 -0.54 9.31 8.18
C PHE A 46 -0.24 9.46 6.69
N HIS A 47 0.98 9.13 6.31
CA HIS A 47 1.29 8.85 4.92
C HIS A 47 1.01 7.38 4.64
N SER A 48 0.52 7.10 3.44
CA SER A 48 0.34 5.73 2.98
C SER A 48 0.85 5.51 1.55
N GLY A 49 1.35 4.31 1.30
CA GLY A 49 1.76 3.80 0.01
C GLY A 49 1.17 2.42 -0.27
N ILE A 50 0.90 2.11 -1.53
CA ILE A 50 0.42 0.80 -1.99
C ILE A 50 1.60 -0.05 -2.44
N GLU A 51 1.76 -1.23 -1.84
CA GLU A 51 2.78 -2.20 -2.21
C GLU A 51 2.15 -3.37 -2.98
N VAL A 52 2.65 -3.62 -4.20
CA VAL A 52 2.31 -4.75 -5.07
C VAL A 52 3.56 -5.13 -5.87
N TYR A 53 3.78 -6.43 -6.10
CA TYR A 53 4.91 -6.90 -6.92
C TYR A 53 6.29 -6.42 -6.45
N GLY A 54 6.45 -6.22 -5.14
CA GLY A 54 7.71 -5.80 -4.51
C GLY A 54 8.06 -4.33 -4.75
N LEU A 55 7.14 -3.52 -5.26
CA LEU A 55 7.30 -2.07 -5.37
C LEU A 55 6.18 -1.38 -4.59
N GLU A 56 6.53 -0.26 -3.97
CA GLU A 56 5.57 0.63 -3.34
C GLU A 56 5.30 1.83 -4.23
N TYR A 57 4.06 2.30 -4.23
CA TYR A 57 3.59 3.45 -4.98
C TYR A 57 2.92 4.44 -4.03
N GLY A 58 3.35 5.70 -4.09
CA GLY A 58 2.84 6.79 -3.27
C GLY A 58 2.47 8.00 -4.11
N TYR A 59 1.80 8.96 -3.50
CA TYR A 59 1.48 10.26 -4.10
C TYR A 59 1.99 11.40 -3.22
N GLY A 60 2.73 12.33 -3.82
CA GLY A 60 3.37 13.45 -3.15
C GLY A 60 3.13 14.79 -3.86
N ALA A 61 3.39 15.88 -3.12
CA ALA A 61 3.27 17.24 -3.61
C ALA A 61 4.55 17.70 -4.32
N HIS A 62 4.41 18.47 -5.40
CA HIS A 62 5.48 19.26 -6.02
C HIS A 62 4.87 20.37 -6.89
N GLU A 63 5.65 21.36 -7.32
CA GLU A 63 5.11 22.56 -7.98
C GLU A 63 4.82 22.38 -9.49
N TYR A 64 5.32 21.32 -10.11
CA TYR A 64 5.18 21.09 -11.55
C TYR A 64 3.83 20.46 -11.93
N PRO A 65 3.28 20.77 -13.13
CA PRO A 65 2.04 20.18 -13.65
C PRO A 65 2.27 18.77 -14.22
N THR A 66 2.97 17.94 -13.45
CA THR A 66 3.32 16.55 -13.79
C THR A 66 2.80 15.62 -12.70
N SER A 67 2.80 14.31 -12.95
CA SER A 67 2.34 13.35 -11.94
C SER A 67 3.19 13.44 -10.66
N GLY A 68 2.50 13.51 -9.52
CA GLY A 68 3.11 13.37 -8.20
C GLY A 68 3.15 11.92 -7.71
N VAL A 69 2.74 10.96 -8.54
CA VAL A 69 2.84 9.53 -8.23
C VAL A 69 4.29 9.09 -8.39
N PHE A 70 4.82 8.41 -7.39
CA PHE A 70 6.20 7.92 -7.37
C PHE A 70 6.25 6.45 -6.99
N GLU A 71 7.32 5.77 -7.40
CA GLU A 71 7.63 4.39 -7.02
C GLU A 71 8.87 4.36 -6.12
N LEU A 72 8.90 3.42 -5.17
CA LEU A 72 10.03 3.24 -4.27
C LEU A 72 10.14 1.79 -3.77
N GLU A 73 11.28 1.49 -3.14
CA GLU A 73 11.44 0.28 -2.35
C GLU A 73 10.44 0.27 -1.19
N PRO A 74 9.74 -0.84 -0.95
CA PRO A 74 8.76 -0.91 0.13
C PRO A 74 9.32 -0.48 1.48
N ARG A 75 8.49 0.23 2.26
CA ARG A 75 8.77 0.64 3.65
C ARG A 75 9.93 1.64 3.79
N SER A 76 10.35 2.24 2.67
CA SER A 76 11.55 3.07 2.59
C SER A 76 11.27 4.51 2.19
N CYS A 77 10.05 5.03 2.43
CA CYS A 77 9.66 6.39 2.07
C CYS A 77 10.50 7.45 2.81
N PRO A 78 11.32 8.26 2.12
CA PRO A 78 12.21 9.22 2.76
C PRO A 78 11.46 10.29 3.55
N GLY A 79 11.95 10.62 4.75
CA GLY A 79 11.33 11.64 5.59
C GLY A 79 10.11 11.17 6.40
N PHE A 80 9.77 9.88 6.33
CA PHE A 80 8.69 9.28 7.10
C PHE A 80 9.21 8.11 7.95
N ILE A 81 8.50 7.80 9.04
CA ILE A 81 8.82 6.66 9.90
C ILE A 81 7.84 5.53 9.60
N PHE A 82 8.32 4.42 9.06
CA PHE A 82 7.47 3.27 8.77
C PHE A 82 6.81 2.74 10.06
N ARG A 83 5.48 2.59 10.02
CA ARG A 83 4.67 2.14 11.14
C ARG A 83 4.29 0.67 11.00
N ARG A 84 3.66 0.30 9.88
CA ARG A 84 3.16 -1.06 9.63
C ARG A 84 2.74 -1.27 8.17
N SER A 85 2.65 -2.54 7.77
CA SER A 85 1.98 -2.97 6.55
C SER A 85 0.63 -3.60 6.89
N VAL A 86 -0.41 -3.32 6.11
CA VAL A 86 -1.75 -3.90 6.24
C VAL A 86 -2.09 -4.63 4.95
N LEU A 87 -2.44 -5.92 5.02
CA LEU A 87 -2.93 -6.66 3.85
C LEU A 87 -4.33 -6.16 3.49
N LEU A 88 -4.48 -5.63 2.27
CA LEU A 88 -5.76 -5.13 1.76
C LEU A 88 -6.52 -6.20 0.96
N GLY A 89 -5.80 -7.10 0.28
CA GLY A 89 -6.39 -8.16 -0.52
C GLY A 89 -5.44 -8.69 -1.58
N THR A 90 -6.02 -9.10 -2.72
CA THR A 90 -5.27 -9.62 -3.87
C THR A 90 -5.78 -9.01 -5.17
N THR A 91 -4.89 -8.78 -6.14
CA THR A 91 -5.25 -8.42 -7.51
C THR A 91 -4.93 -9.56 -8.47
N ASN A 92 -5.77 -9.73 -9.50
CA ASN A 92 -5.53 -10.70 -10.59
C ASN A 92 -4.82 -10.05 -11.79
N MET A 93 -4.60 -8.73 -11.78
CA MET A 93 -3.80 -8.06 -12.80
C MET A 93 -2.36 -8.57 -12.73
N SER A 94 -1.74 -8.86 -13.86
CA SER A 94 -0.31 -9.11 -13.98
C SER A 94 0.52 -7.86 -13.64
N ARG A 95 1.84 -8.03 -13.48
CA ARG A 95 2.76 -6.91 -13.19
C ARG A 95 2.71 -5.80 -14.25
N SER A 96 2.62 -6.18 -15.53
CA SER A 96 2.52 -5.23 -16.64
C SER A 96 1.17 -4.50 -16.67
N GLU A 97 0.08 -5.21 -16.43
CA GLU A 97 -1.25 -4.60 -16.35
C GLU A 97 -1.35 -3.64 -15.17
N PHE A 98 -0.80 -4.02 -14.02
CA PHE A 98 -0.74 -3.16 -12.84
C PHE A 98 0.09 -1.90 -13.08
N ARG A 99 1.23 -2.01 -13.79
CA ARG A 99 2.05 -0.84 -14.14
C ARG A 99 1.29 0.13 -15.05
N LEU A 100 0.63 -0.38 -16.10
CA LEU A 100 -0.19 0.44 -17.00
C LEU A 100 -1.36 1.10 -16.25
N PHE A 101 -1.97 0.37 -15.32
CA PHE A 101 -3.02 0.89 -14.44
C PHE A 101 -2.51 2.08 -13.60
N ILE A 102 -1.35 1.94 -12.95
CA ILE A 102 -0.75 3.04 -12.17
C ILE A 102 -0.38 4.21 -13.08
N GLU A 103 0.21 3.97 -14.26
CA GLU A 103 0.56 5.01 -15.23
C GLU A 103 -0.69 5.80 -15.69
N GLN A 104 -1.82 5.12 -15.93
CA GLN A 104 -3.09 5.77 -16.27
C GLN A 104 -3.64 6.57 -15.08
N LEU A 105 -3.65 5.99 -13.88
CA LEU A 105 -4.12 6.68 -12.67
C LEU A 105 -3.26 7.91 -12.35
N SER A 106 -1.96 7.85 -12.64
CA SER A 106 -0.99 8.93 -12.38
C SER A 106 -1.34 10.24 -13.08
N GLN A 107 -2.07 10.17 -14.21
CA GLN A 107 -2.57 11.33 -14.96
C GLN A 107 -3.65 12.12 -14.18
N LYS A 108 -4.34 11.47 -13.23
CA LYS A 108 -5.30 12.14 -12.33
C LYS A 108 -4.59 12.78 -11.13
N TYR A 109 -3.41 12.31 -10.77
CA TYR A 109 -2.69 12.66 -9.55
C TYR A 109 -1.44 13.50 -9.83
N HIS A 110 -1.64 14.72 -10.32
CA HIS A 110 -0.53 15.67 -10.48
C HIS A 110 -0.05 16.22 -9.14
N GLY A 111 1.27 16.42 -9.01
CA GLY A 111 1.88 16.89 -7.76
C GLY A 111 1.44 18.31 -7.37
N ASP A 112 1.18 19.18 -8.35
CA ASP A 112 0.70 20.56 -8.16
C ASP A 112 -0.77 20.65 -7.72
N THR A 113 -1.49 19.52 -7.78
CA THR A 113 -2.87 19.40 -7.29
C THR A 113 -2.98 18.75 -5.92
N TYR A 114 -1.85 18.46 -5.26
CA TYR A 114 -1.84 17.83 -3.94
C TYR A 114 -2.47 18.76 -2.90
N HIS A 115 -3.43 18.22 -2.15
CA HIS A 115 -4.10 18.94 -1.08
C HIS A 115 -4.20 18.09 0.17
N LEU A 116 -3.69 18.62 1.29
CA LEU A 116 -3.57 17.90 2.57
C LEU A 116 -4.86 17.23 3.04
N ILE A 117 -6.02 17.81 2.71
CA ILE A 117 -7.33 17.33 3.19
C ILE A 117 -8.13 16.60 2.11
N THR A 118 -8.06 17.04 0.85
CA THR A 118 -9.05 16.64 -0.19
C THR A 118 -8.43 15.85 -1.34
N LYS A 119 -7.10 15.80 -1.44
CA LYS A 119 -6.38 15.05 -2.48
C LYS A 119 -4.94 14.80 -2.03
N ASN A 120 -4.77 13.79 -1.19
CA ASN A 120 -3.48 13.43 -0.59
C ASN A 120 -3.14 11.95 -0.87
N CYS A 121 -2.02 11.48 -0.35
CA CYS A 121 -1.59 10.08 -0.46
C CYS A 121 -2.67 9.06 -0.06
N ASN A 122 -3.49 9.34 0.96
CA ASN A 122 -4.54 8.42 1.41
C ASN A 122 -5.69 8.31 0.40
N HIS A 123 -5.99 9.39 -0.33
CA HIS A 123 -6.99 9.33 -1.41
C HIS A 123 -6.48 8.48 -2.58
N PHE A 124 -5.20 8.63 -2.92
CA PHE A 124 -4.55 7.82 -3.94
C PHE A 124 -4.57 6.33 -3.56
N THR A 125 -4.14 5.97 -2.36
CA THR A 125 -4.10 4.57 -1.93
C THR A 125 -5.50 3.97 -1.78
N ASP A 126 -6.49 4.74 -1.33
CA ASP A 126 -7.89 4.30 -1.25
C ASP A 126 -8.49 4.05 -2.64
N GLU A 127 -8.25 4.94 -3.61
CA GLU A 127 -8.70 4.75 -4.99
C GLU A 127 -8.04 3.53 -5.65
N VAL A 128 -6.74 3.32 -5.44
CA VAL A 128 -6.05 2.11 -5.91
C VAL A 128 -6.65 0.85 -5.28
N CYS A 129 -6.84 0.84 -3.95
CA CYS A 129 -7.45 -0.29 -3.26
C CYS A 129 -8.84 -0.60 -3.78
N LEU A 130 -9.69 0.42 -3.93
CA LEU A 130 -11.05 0.30 -4.42
C LEU A 130 -11.07 -0.29 -5.84
N GLN A 131 -10.23 0.20 -6.74
CA GLN A 131 -10.21 -0.28 -8.13
C GLN A 131 -9.67 -1.71 -8.26
N LEU A 132 -8.72 -2.12 -7.41
CA LEU A 132 -8.16 -3.47 -7.48
C LEU A 132 -8.98 -4.53 -6.73
N THR A 133 -9.62 -4.15 -5.63
CA THR A 133 -10.28 -5.10 -4.70
C THR A 133 -11.80 -4.96 -4.63
N GLY A 134 -12.34 -3.87 -5.19
CA GLY A 134 -13.76 -3.50 -5.06
C GLY A 134 -14.14 -2.98 -3.67
N LYS A 135 -13.17 -2.71 -2.78
CA LYS A 135 -13.40 -2.25 -1.41
C LYS A 135 -12.49 -1.07 -1.04
N PRO A 136 -13.01 -0.05 -0.34
CA PRO A 136 -12.18 1.02 0.20
C PRO A 136 -11.33 0.52 1.37
N ILE A 137 -10.26 1.24 1.68
CA ILE A 137 -9.37 0.96 2.83
C ILE A 137 -10.12 1.19 4.15
N LEU A 138 -10.90 2.26 4.21
CA LEU A 138 -11.72 2.64 5.36
C LEU A 138 -13.17 2.19 5.16
N GLY A 139 -13.37 0.87 5.08
CA GLY A 139 -14.69 0.27 4.98
C GLY A 139 -14.63 -1.25 5.12
N GLY A 140 -14.61 -1.69 6.38
CA GLY A 140 -14.90 -3.06 6.80
C GLY A 140 -16.03 -3.04 7.80
#